data_AF-A0A7C1MY39-F1
#
_entry.id   AF-A0A7C1MY39-F1
#
_cell.length_a   1.000
_cell.length_b   1.000
_cell.length_c   1.000
_cell.angle_alpha   90.00
_cell.angle_beta   90.00
_cell.angle_gamma   90.00
#
_symmetry.space_group_name_H-M   'P 1'
#
loop_
_entity.id
_entity.type
_entity.pdbx_description
1 polymer ?
#
loop_
_entity_poly.entity_id
_entity_poly.type
_entity_poly.pdbx_seq_one_letter_code
_entity_poly.pdbx_strand_id
1 'polypeptide(L)'
;MENSKSSKLCPSYAAKPGSQLFGIVNRNGFIDYLENTLEVNEPFMEEASKGRNPEERFRFAGNCAKSGCSQWNDGKEQCGLIDKIIKIVDNTEKTELQPCPIRSQCRWYDQRQGLACAQCNEIIRNIEMKIVNV
;
A
#
# COMPACT_ATOMS: atom_id res chain seq x y z
N MET A 1 -5.27 -23.48 -20.33
CA MET A 1 -6.01 -22.57 -19.43
C MET A 1 -5.19 -22.46 -18.15
N GLU A 2 -4.23 -21.53 -18.13
CA GLU A 2 -3.32 -21.38 -16.99
C GLU A 2 -4.06 -20.80 -15.79
N ASN A 3 -4.15 -21.62 -14.75
CA ASN A 3 -4.75 -21.28 -13.48
C ASN A 3 -3.77 -20.38 -12.70
N SER A 4 -3.56 -19.15 -13.19
CA SER A 4 -2.82 -18.11 -12.48
C SER A 4 -3.66 -17.67 -11.28
N LYS A 5 -3.40 -18.24 -10.10
CA LYS A 5 -3.78 -17.60 -8.83
C LYS A 5 -3.17 -16.20 -8.83
N SER A 6 -3.94 -15.19 -9.25
CA SER A 6 -3.48 -13.80 -9.36
C SER A 6 -2.85 -13.39 -8.04
N SER A 7 -1.54 -13.13 -8.07
CA SER A 7 -0.83 -12.72 -6.87
C SER A 7 -1.37 -11.37 -6.40
N LYS A 8 -1.66 -11.25 -5.11
CA LYS A 8 -2.18 -10.00 -4.55
C LYS A 8 -1.05 -8.97 -4.45
N LEU A 9 -1.38 -7.71 -4.70
CA LEU A 9 -0.50 -6.58 -4.53
C LEU A 9 -0.50 -6.10 -3.07
N CYS A 10 0.69 -5.93 -2.50
CA CYS A 10 0.89 -5.23 -1.24
C CYS A 10 0.79 -3.72 -1.49
N PRO A 11 -0.15 -2.98 -0.86
CA PRO A 11 -0.27 -1.52 -1.04
C PRO A 11 0.77 -0.73 -0.23
N SER A 12 1.55 -1.41 0.60
CA SER A 12 2.74 -0.89 1.27
C SER A 12 3.95 -1.64 0.73
N TYR A 13 4.29 -1.39 -0.53
CA TYR A 13 5.51 -1.93 -1.13
C TYR A 13 6.64 -0.90 -1.08
N ALA A 14 7.87 -1.39 -1.18
CA ALA A 14 9.04 -0.51 -1.19
C ALA A 14 9.18 0.24 -2.51
N ALA A 15 9.72 1.45 -2.46
CA ALA A 15 10.10 2.18 -3.67
C ALA A 15 11.32 1.52 -4.32
N LYS A 16 11.10 0.81 -5.44
CA LYS A 16 12.18 0.20 -6.25
C LYS A 16 11.72 -0.06 -7.68
N PRO A 17 12.65 -0.29 -8.63
CA PRO A 17 12.27 -0.73 -9.97
C PRO A 17 11.37 -1.97 -9.95
N GLY A 18 10.35 -1.97 -10.81
CA GLY A 18 9.30 -3.00 -10.86
C GLY A 18 8.19 -2.85 -9.82
N SER A 19 8.24 -1.83 -8.96
CA SER A 19 7.07 -1.42 -8.17
C SER A 19 6.09 -0.61 -9.02
N GLN A 20 4.86 -0.47 -8.52
CA GLN A 20 3.79 0.28 -9.16
C GLN A 20 3.43 1.47 -8.31
N LEU A 21 3.66 2.69 -8.81
CA LEU A 21 3.19 3.90 -8.16
C LEU A 21 1.67 4.02 -8.40
N PHE A 22 0.90 4.23 -7.33
CA PHE A 22 -0.56 4.32 -7.43
C PHE A 22 -1.17 5.51 -6.68
N GLY A 23 -0.36 6.29 -5.97
CA GLY A 23 -0.82 7.49 -5.27
C GLY A 23 0.31 8.45 -4.94
N ILE A 24 -0.06 9.72 -4.77
CA ILE A 24 0.84 10.84 -4.48
C ILE A 24 0.40 11.47 -3.16
N VAL A 25 1.35 11.76 -2.28
CA VAL A 25 1.08 12.46 -1.02
C VAL A 25 0.98 13.96 -1.31
N ASN A 26 -0.20 14.53 -1.07
CA ASN A 26 -0.47 15.93 -1.31
C ASN A 26 0.05 16.81 -0.16
N ARG A 27 -0.10 18.13 -0.30
CA ARG A 27 0.43 19.11 0.68
C ARG A 27 -0.19 18.99 2.08
N ASN A 28 -1.39 18.42 2.16
CA ASN A 28 -2.11 18.20 3.42
C ASN A 28 -1.75 16.84 4.06
N GLY A 29 -0.89 16.04 3.42
CA GLY A 29 -0.50 14.72 3.90
C GLY A 29 -1.46 13.58 3.53
N PHE A 30 -2.51 13.86 2.76
CA PHE A 30 -3.42 12.84 2.22
C PHE A 30 -2.92 12.27 0.89
N ILE A 31 -3.51 11.16 0.45
CA ILE A 31 -3.15 10.51 -0.81
C ILE A 31 -4.13 10.91 -1.91
N ASP A 32 -3.58 11.52 -2.95
CA ASP A 32 -4.25 11.65 -4.24
C ASP A 32 -3.98 10.37 -5.05
N TYR A 33 -5.02 9.58 -5.28
CA TYR A 33 -4.93 8.31 -6.01
C TYR A 33 -4.87 8.56 -7.52
N LEU A 34 -4.02 7.80 -8.21
CA LEU A 34 -3.98 7.83 -9.66
C LEU A 34 -5.14 7.04 -10.26
N GLU A 35 -5.57 7.42 -11.46
CA GLU A 35 -6.56 6.64 -12.24
C GLU A 35 -6.02 5.25 -12.61
N ASN A 36 -4.73 5.18 -12.95
CA ASN A 36 -4.01 3.96 -13.31
C ASN A 36 -2.65 3.92 -12.60
N THR A 37 -2.10 2.73 -12.39
CA THR A 37 -0.75 2.60 -11.85
C THR A 37 0.31 3.01 -12.88
N LEU A 38 1.43 3.51 -12.39
CA LEU A 38 2.62 3.80 -13.19
C LEU A 38 3.74 2.84 -12.79
N GLU A 39 4.36 2.20 -13.77
CA GLU A 39 5.52 1.35 -13.51
C GLU A 39 6.72 2.19 -13.10
N VAL A 40 7.35 1.81 -12.00
CA VAL A 40 8.56 2.44 -11.48
C VAL A 40 9.77 1.79 -12.13
N ASN A 41 10.56 2.59 -12.85
CA ASN A 41 11.80 2.17 -13.48
C ASN A 41 13.02 2.85 -12.84
N GLU A 42 14.23 2.49 -13.29
CA GLU A 42 15.48 3.07 -12.78
C GLU A 42 15.53 4.60 -12.94
N PRO A 43 15.24 5.20 -14.12
CA PRO A 43 15.22 6.65 -14.27
C PRO A 43 14.25 7.36 -13.32
N PHE A 44 13.07 6.78 -13.08
CA PHE A 44 12.14 7.32 -12.08
C PHE A 44 12.78 7.32 -10.69
N MET A 45 13.42 6.21 -10.29
CA MET A 45 14.03 6.08 -8.98
C MET A 45 15.21 7.05 -8.80
N GLU A 46 16.04 7.24 -9.83
CA GLU A 46 17.12 8.21 -9.82
C GLU A 46 16.60 9.63 -9.57
N GLU A 47 15.56 10.04 -10.30
CA GLU A 47 14.97 11.37 -10.14
C GLU A 47 14.25 11.52 -8.79
N ALA A 48 13.45 10.53 -8.39
CA ALA A 48 12.70 10.55 -7.15
C ALA A 48 13.62 10.63 -5.92
N SER A 49 14.82 10.05 -6.01
CA SER A 49 15.82 10.03 -4.93
C SER A 49 16.58 11.35 -4.74
N LYS A 50 16.47 12.30 -5.68
CA LYS A 50 17.08 13.64 -5.53
C LYS A 50 16.40 14.53 -4.50
N GLY A 51 15.16 14.19 -4.12
CA GLY A 51 14.36 14.95 -3.16
C GLY A 51 14.23 14.26 -1.80
N ARG A 52 13.11 14.53 -1.10
CA ARG A 52 12.72 13.73 0.07
C ARG A 52 12.51 12.28 -0.36
N ASN A 53 12.64 11.37 0.61
CA ASN A 53 12.50 9.93 0.38
C ASN A 53 11.19 9.63 -0.39
N PRO A 54 11.25 8.85 -1.50
CA PRO A 54 10.08 8.54 -2.32
C PRO A 54 8.89 7.98 -1.54
N GLU A 55 9.13 7.17 -0.50
CA GLU A 55 8.09 6.55 0.31
C GLU A 55 7.33 7.55 1.22
N GLU A 56 7.83 8.78 1.34
CA GLU A 56 7.16 9.90 2.02
C GLU A 56 6.37 10.81 1.07
N ARG A 57 6.45 10.51 -0.24
CA ARG A 57 5.89 11.34 -1.32
C ARG A 57 4.93 10.56 -2.20
N PHE A 58 5.11 9.24 -2.27
CA PHE A 58 4.40 8.37 -3.18
C PHE A 58 3.98 7.07 -2.49
N ARG A 59 2.93 6.45 -3.03
CA ARG A 59 2.44 5.13 -2.61
C ARG A 59 2.77 4.12 -3.68
N PHE A 60 3.41 3.03 -3.26
CA PHE A 60 3.88 1.97 -4.12
C PHE A 60 3.19 0.66 -3.80
N ALA A 61 2.82 -0.06 -4.85
CA ALA A 61 2.32 -1.41 -4.81
C ALA A 61 3.30 -2.37 -5.46
N GLY A 62 3.24 -3.64 -5.06
CA GLY A 62 4.08 -4.69 -5.63
C GLY A 62 3.67 -6.05 -5.13
N ASN A 63 4.27 -7.12 -5.65
CA ASN A 63 3.89 -8.48 -5.30
C ASN A 63 3.98 -8.72 -3.77
N CYS A 64 2.89 -9.19 -3.16
CA CYS A 64 2.86 -9.47 -1.73
C CYS A 64 3.77 -10.67 -1.40
N ALA A 65 4.82 -10.42 -0.63
CA ALA A 65 5.82 -11.44 -0.26
C ALA A 65 5.30 -12.51 0.71
N LYS A 66 4.10 -12.33 1.28
CA LYS A 66 3.50 -13.24 2.27
C LYS A 66 4.49 -13.55 3.41
N SER A 67 4.80 -14.82 3.67
CA SER A 67 5.76 -15.26 4.68
C SER A 67 7.18 -14.68 4.52
N GLY A 68 7.54 -14.14 3.35
CA GLY A 68 8.76 -13.37 3.15
C GLY A 68 8.71 -11.92 3.67
N CYS A 69 7.60 -11.50 4.27
CA CYS A 69 7.40 -10.15 4.83
C CYS A 69 7.32 -10.22 6.36
N SER A 70 8.07 -9.36 7.05
CA SER A 70 8.06 -9.25 8.52
C SER A 70 6.70 -8.90 9.12
N GLN A 71 5.79 -8.36 8.32
CA GLN A 71 4.44 -8.01 8.76
C GLN A 71 3.42 -9.12 8.51
N TRP A 72 3.83 -10.23 7.92
CA TRP A 72 2.95 -11.35 7.69
C TRP A 72 2.69 -12.12 8.98
N ASN A 73 1.46 -12.58 9.14
CA ASN A 73 1.07 -13.48 10.20
C ASN A 73 0.91 -14.87 9.59
N ASP A 74 1.93 -15.72 9.76
CA ASP A 74 1.91 -17.10 9.22
C ASP A 74 0.76 -17.92 9.79
N GLY A 75 0.45 -17.77 11.09
CA GLY A 75 -0.62 -18.53 11.74
C GLY A 75 -2.02 -18.20 11.22
N LYS A 76 -2.22 -17.03 10.62
CA LYS A 76 -3.50 -16.61 10.03
C LYS A 76 -3.44 -16.46 8.49
N GLU A 77 -2.30 -16.80 7.89
CA GLU A 77 -2.02 -16.63 6.46
C GLU A 77 -2.46 -15.27 5.88
N GLN A 78 -2.17 -14.19 6.62
CA GLN A 78 -2.62 -12.85 6.24
C GLN A 78 -1.60 -11.77 6.62
N CYS A 79 -1.73 -10.60 6.01
CA CYS A 79 -0.97 -9.42 6.40
C CYS A 79 -1.45 -8.94 7.78
N GLY A 80 -0.56 -8.93 8.77
CA GLY A 80 -0.82 -8.41 10.11
C GLY A 80 -0.72 -6.88 10.20
N LEU A 81 -0.06 -6.21 9.24
CA LEU A 81 0.08 -4.75 9.24
C LEU A 81 -1.27 -4.04 9.18
N ILE A 82 -2.18 -4.48 8.31
CA ILE A 82 -3.49 -3.84 8.16
C ILE A 82 -4.33 -3.92 9.45
N ASP A 83 -4.23 -5.03 10.19
CA ASP A 83 -4.95 -5.18 11.47
C ASP A 83 -4.40 -4.22 12.54
N LYS A 84 -3.09 -3.96 12.53
CA LYS A 84 -2.48 -2.96 13.43
C LYS A 84 -2.91 -1.55 13.04
N ILE A 85 -2.88 -1.24 11.74
CA ILE A 85 -3.30 0.03 11.16
C ILE A 85 -4.75 0.37 11.52
N ILE A 86 -5.68 -0.57 11.32
CA ILE A 86 -7.10 -0.37 11.63
C ILE A 86 -7.27 0.02 13.10
N LYS A 87 -6.54 -0.61 14.02
CA LYS A 87 -6.64 -0.31 15.45
C LYS A 87 -6.08 1.06 15.86
N ILE A 88 -5.14 1.60 15.08
CA ILE A 88 -4.41 2.82 15.46
C ILE A 88 -5.01 4.04 14.79
N VAL A 89 -5.42 3.93 13.52
CA VAL A 89 -6.09 5.00 12.79
C VAL A 89 -7.58 5.04 13.10
N ASP A 90 -8.21 3.87 13.27
CA ASP A 90 -9.59 3.71 13.75
C ASP A 90 -10.65 4.49 12.94
N ASN A 91 -10.41 4.68 11.63
CA ASN A 91 -11.43 5.24 10.76
C ASN A 91 -12.54 4.22 10.52
N THR A 92 -13.79 4.70 10.58
CA THR A 92 -14.95 3.89 10.20
C THR A 92 -14.96 3.61 8.71
N GLU A 93 -15.50 2.45 8.32
CA GLU A 93 -15.75 2.13 6.92
C GLU A 93 -16.65 3.20 6.28
N LYS A 94 -16.26 3.67 5.09
CA LYS A 94 -17.02 4.67 4.34
C LYS A 94 -18.08 3.99 3.48
N THR A 95 -19.25 4.62 3.36
CA THR A 95 -20.32 4.17 2.46
C THR A 95 -19.85 4.13 1.01
N GLU A 96 -19.01 5.09 0.62
CA GLU A 96 -18.40 5.17 -0.70
C GLU A 96 -16.88 5.10 -0.58
N LEU A 97 -16.26 4.19 -1.34
CA LEU A 97 -14.82 4.00 -1.33
C LEU A 97 -14.16 4.93 -2.35
N GLN A 98 -13.01 5.49 -1.98
CA GLN A 98 -12.20 6.32 -2.87
C GLN A 98 -11.80 5.58 -4.17
N PRO A 99 -11.48 6.25 -5.29
CA PRO A 99 -10.85 5.56 -6.41
C PRO A 99 -9.50 4.95 -5.98
N CYS A 100 -9.21 3.71 -6.41
CA CYS A 100 -7.95 3.03 -6.12
C CYS A 100 -7.64 2.01 -7.22
N PRO A 101 -6.58 2.22 -8.03
CA PRO A 101 -6.35 1.44 -9.25
C PRO A 101 -5.92 0.00 -8.97
N ILE A 102 -5.47 -0.29 -7.74
CA ILE A 102 -5.03 -1.63 -7.33
C ILE A 102 -6.09 -2.41 -6.57
N ARG A 103 -7.29 -1.84 -6.30
CA ARG A 103 -8.28 -2.41 -5.35
C ARG A 103 -8.59 -3.87 -5.61
N SER A 104 -8.87 -4.23 -6.87
CA SER A 104 -9.23 -5.60 -7.28
C SER A 104 -8.14 -6.64 -6.97
N GLN A 105 -6.88 -6.20 -6.88
CA GLN A 105 -5.73 -7.05 -6.59
C GLN A 105 -5.10 -6.77 -5.22
N CYS A 106 -5.60 -5.81 -4.45
CA CYS A 106 -4.98 -5.35 -3.21
C CYS A 106 -5.14 -6.37 -2.07
N ARG A 107 -4.03 -6.73 -1.42
CA ARG A 107 -4.01 -7.64 -0.26
C ARG A 107 -4.83 -7.12 0.93
N TRP A 108 -4.75 -5.82 1.22
CA TRP A 108 -5.48 -5.24 2.37
C TRP A 108 -6.98 -5.24 2.13
N TYR A 109 -7.41 -4.83 0.92
CA TYR A 109 -8.83 -4.89 0.54
C TYR A 109 -9.35 -6.32 0.54
N ASP A 110 -8.60 -7.27 -0.03
CA ASP A 110 -8.96 -8.69 -0.01
C ASP A 110 -9.22 -9.22 1.41
N GLN A 111 -8.44 -8.76 2.40
CA GLN A 111 -8.57 -9.18 3.80
C GLN A 111 -9.65 -8.46 4.62
N ARG A 112 -9.85 -7.16 4.41
CA ARG A 112 -10.66 -6.29 5.28
C ARG A 112 -11.63 -5.39 4.53
N GLN A 113 -11.77 -5.57 3.22
CA GLN A 113 -12.71 -4.87 2.35
C GLN A 113 -12.65 -3.34 2.52
N GLY A 114 -13.78 -2.65 2.57
CA GLY A 114 -13.84 -1.20 2.67
C GLY A 114 -13.23 -0.65 3.95
N LEU A 115 -13.27 -1.40 5.06
CA LEU A 115 -12.61 -1.02 6.31
C LEU A 115 -11.10 -0.85 6.14
N ALA A 116 -10.44 -1.69 5.32
CA ALA A 116 -9.04 -1.49 4.96
C ALA A 116 -8.84 -0.20 4.15
N CYS A 117 -9.70 0.04 3.15
CA CYS A 117 -9.63 1.21 2.30
C CYS A 117 -9.79 2.53 3.09
N ALA A 118 -10.62 2.54 4.14
CA ALA A 118 -10.84 3.71 4.98
C ALA A 118 -9.57 4.18 5.70
N GLN A 119 -8.61 3.27 5.95
CA GLN A 119 -7.34 3.61 6.60
C GLN A 119 -6.30 4.11 5.59
N CYS A 120 -6.40 3.70 4.33
CA CYS A 120 -5.31 3.88 3.37
C CYS A 120 -4.94 5.34 3.11
N ASN A 121 -5.90 6.28 3.16
CA ASN A 121 -5.70 7.66 2.74
C ASN A 121 -4.82 8.49 3.70
N GLU A 122 -4.72 8.06 4.95
CA GLU A 122 -4.03 8.80 6.02
C GLU A 122 -2.64 8.24 6.32
N ILE A 123 -2.21 7.25 5.53
CA ILE A 123 -1.09 6.40 5.88
C ILE A 123 -0.05 6.38 4.75
N ILE A 124 1.14 6.87 5.09
CA ILE A 124 2.35 6.78 4.27
C ILE A 124 3.34 5.81 4.90
N ARG A 125 4.20 5.18 4.09
CA ARG A 125 4.98 4.01 4.49
C ARG A 125 5.97 4.27 5.63
N ASN A 126 6.55 5.45 5.72
CA ASN A 126 7.37 5.86 6.86
C ASN A 126 6.54 6.00 8.16
N ILE A 127 5.30 6.47 8.08
CA ILE A 127 4.36 6.53 9.21
C ILE A 127 3.90 5.11 9.58
N GLU A 128 3.63 4.23 8.61
CA GLU A 128 3.36 2.81 8.87
C GLU A 128 4.46 2.17 9.71
N MET A 129 5.72 2.40 9.35
CA MET A 129 6.85 1.84 10.12
C MET A 129 6.94 2.43 11.53
N LYS A 130 6.65 3.73 11.71
CA LYS A 130 6.66 4.37 13.04
C LYS A 130 5.50 3.91 13.92
N ILE A 131 4.32 3.69 13.34
CA ILE A 131 3.12 3.19 14.01
C ILE A 131 3.32 1.77 14.56
N VAL A 132 4.16 0.97 13.88
CA VAL A 132 4.37 -0.45 14.20
C VAL A 132 5.56 -0.66 15.16
N ASN A 133 6.36 0.38 15.42
CA ASN A 133 7.43 0.35 16.41
C ASN A 133 6.89 0.67 17.82
N VAL A 134 6.70 -0.40 18.60
CA VAL A 134 7.12 -0.41 20.01
C VAL A 134 8.64 -0.53 20.02
#